data_AF-E4Z0T0-F1
#
_entry.id   AF-E4Z0T0-F1
#
_cell.length_a   1.000
_cell.length_b   1.000
_cell.length_c   1.000
_cell.angle_alpha   90.00
_cell.angle_beta   90.00
_cell.angle_gamma   90.00
#
_symmetry.space_group_name_H-M   'P 1'
#
loop_
_entity.id
_entity.type
_entity.pdbx_description
1 polymer ?
#
loop_
_entity_poly.entity_id
_entity_poly.type
_entity_poly.pdbx_seq_one_letter_code
_entity_poly.pdbx_strand_id
1 'polypeptide(L)'
;MSRVYNELLLKHWSIPRPTLLISVTGSAHMIKGIQGSLLDAFRRGLYESAAHTGAWIVSGGLNVGVMKEVGKARRQYSSAYSDSVPVIGIMNMNEIQGSQQLDIDLRSYKPIEVNRSKTVQTEKGQDLGNALDPNHKFMLAVDGEDKGEKLDSWSTFEFRRAFGTYINAEGGGPGSKNVQTVSVVFNGKIGTLLAVKEMLCESIPCVIVAGSGGVADLIRLGIEFLVEKGARDESVLNS
;
A
#
# COMPACT_ATOMS: atom_id res chain seq x y z
N MET A 1 7.26 -16.72 3.49
CA MET A 1 7.88 -15.39 3.56
C MET A 1 9.40 -15.40 3.42
N SER A 2 10.17 -16.21 4.16
CA SER A 2 11.65 -16.19 4.08
C SER A 2 12.25 -16.33 2.67
N ARG A 3 11.75 -17.26 1.85
CA ARG A 3 12.22 -17.40 0.46
C ARG A 3 11.92 -16.17 -0.41
N VAL A 4 10.74 -15.57 -0.27
CA VAL A 4 10.38 -14.33 -0.97
C VAL A 4 11.35 -13.22 -0.56
N TYR A 5 11.59 -13.06 0.73
CA TYR A 5 12.47 -12.00 1.21
C TYR A 5 13.95 -12.21 0.83
N ASN A 6 14.54 -13.33 1.22
CA ASN A 6 15.97 -13.56 1.07
C ASN A 6 16.38 -13.85 -0.39
N GLU A 7 15.68 -14.77 -1.07
CA GLU A 7 16.06 -15.16 -2.42
C GLU A 7 15.56 -14.17 -3.46
N LEU A 8 14.28 -13.78 -3.41
CA LEU A 8 13.72 -12.89 -4.44
C LEU A 8 14.11 -11.43 -4.21
N LEU A 9 13.73 -10.83 -3.07
CA LEU A 9 13.90 -9.39 -2.86
C LEU A 9 15.36 -8.98 -2.69
N LEU A 10 16.11 -9.64 -1.79
CA LEU A 10 17.48 -9.24 -1.50
C LEU A 10 18.48 -9.76 -2.55
N LYS A 11 18.39 -11.02 -2.95
CA LYS A 11 19.39 -11.64 -3.84
C LYS A 11 19.09 -11.40 -5.32
N HIS A 12 17.91 -11.77 -5.81
CA HIS A 12 17.62 -11.64 -7.25
C HIS A 12 17.29 -10.20 -7.66
N TRP A 13 16.52 -9.46 -6.86
CA TRP A 13 16.17 -8.07 -7.15
C TRP A 13 17.15 -7.06 -6.56
N SER A 14 18.11 -7.51 -5.76
CA SER A 14 19.15 -6.65 -5.17
C SER A 14 18.57 -5.44 -4.42
N ILE A 15 17.42 -5.62 -3.76
CA ILE A 15 16.79 -4.56 -2.98
C ILE A 15 17.57 -4.37 -1.67
N PRO A 16 18.02 -3.15 -1.33
CA PRO A 16 18.66 -2.88 -0.04
C PRO A 16 17.72 -3.18 1.11
N ARG A 17 18.25 -3.67 2.24
CA ARG A 17 17.42 -3.96 3.43
C ARG A 17 16.72 -2.68 3.92
N PRO A 18 15.43 -2.77 4.32
CA PRO A 18 14.70 -1.61 4.82
C PRO A 18 15.14 -1.29 6.25
N THR A 19 15.14 0.00 6.59
CA THR A 19 15.18 0.48 7.98
C THR A 19 13.77 0.65 8.57
N LEU A 20 12.78 0.85 7.68
CA LEU A 20 11.37 1.08 7.98
C LEU A 20 10.53 0.50 6.84
N LEU A 21 9.34 -0.01 7.16
CA LEU A 21 8.33 -0.40 6.19
C LEU A 21 7.16 0.60 6.24
N ILE A 22 6.92 1.32 5.15
CA ILE A 22 5.75 2.20 5.01
C ILE A 22 4.69 1.45 4.20
N SER A 23 3.62 1.02 4.87
CA SER A 23 2.48 0.36 4.22
C SER A 23 1.39 1.40 3.93
N VAL A 24 1.05 1.61 2.65
CA VAL A 24 0.04 2.59 2.26
C VAL A 24 -1.29 1.88 2.02
N THR A 25 -2.31 2.25 2.81
CA THR A 25 -3.67 1.68 2.76
C THR A 25 -4.69 2.77 2.46
N GLY A 26 -5.70 2.45 1.65
CA GLY A 26 -6.77 3.39 1.32
C GLY A 26 -7.72 2.86 0.27
N SER A 27 -8.37 3.77 -0.47
CA SER A 27 -9.31 3.38 -1.53
C SER A 27 -8.61 2.66 -2.68
N ALA A 28 -9.12 1.48 -3.04
CA ALA A 28 -8.78 0.76 -4.28
C ALA A 28 -9.55 1.29 -5.52
N HIS A 29 -10.37 2.32 -5.35
CA HIS A 29 -11.19 2.92 -6.40
C HIS A 29 -10.75 4.37 -6.67
N MET A 30 -11.13 4.91 -7.84
CA MET A 30 -10.86 6.30 -8.21
C MET A 30 -11.30 7.27 -7.10
N ILE A 31 -10.36 8.10 -6.66
CA ILE A 31 -10.59 9.10 -5.63
C ILE A 31 -10.86 10.44 -6.32
N LYS A 32 -11.97 11.09 -5.94
CA LYS A 32 -12.42 12.37 -6.51
C LYS A 32 -12.52 13.42 -5.42
N GLY A 33 -12.45 14.70 -5.81
CA GLY A 33 -12.72 15.82 -4.90
C GLY A 33 -11.60 16.12 -3.89
N ILE A 34 -10.40 15.55 -4.04
CA ILE A 34 -9.25 15.90 -3.19
C ILE A 34 -8.54 17.12 -3.76
N GLN A 35 -8.18 18.05 -2.86
CA GLN A 35 -7.41 19.24 -3.21
C GLN A 35 -6.03 18.87 -3.80
N GLY A 36 -5.66 19.51 -4.90
CA GLY A 36 -4.38 19.24 -5.58
C GLY A 36 -3.16 19.44 -4.69
N SER A 37 -3.16 20.46 -3.83
CA SER A 37 -2.09 20.72 -2.86
C SER A 37 -1.93 19.59 -1.83
N LEU A 38 -3.03 18.99 -1.37
CA LEU A 38 -2.98 17.84 -0.46
C LEU A 38 -2.39 16.61 -1.13
N LEU A 39 -2.74 16.35 -2.39
CA LEU A 39 -2.14 15.25 -3.17
C LEU A 39 -0.64 15.46 -3.35
N ASP A 40 -0.20 16.68 -3.70
CA ASP A 40 1.22 16.96 -3.85
C ASP A 40 1.98 16.86 -2.51
N ALA A 41 1.39 17.36 -1.42
CA ALA A 41 1.95 17.20 -0.08
C ALA A 41 2.08 15.73 0.32
N PHE A 42 1.04 14.92 0.07
CA PHE A 42 1.06 13.47 0.31
C PHE A 42 2.15 12.77 -0.50
N ARG A 43 2.20 13.01 -1.82
CA ARG A 43 3.18 12.37 -2.71
C ARG A 43 4.61 12.74 -2.34
N ARG A 44 4.88 14.03 -2.12
CA ARG A 44 6.19 14.52 -1.70
C ARG A 44 6.58 13.91 -0.35
N GLY A 45 5.75 14.10 0.67
CA GLY A 45 6.02 13.65 2.02
C GLY A 45 6.26 12.14 2.09
N LEU A 46 5.47 11.34 1.36
CA LEU A 46 5.63 9.89 1.29
C LEU A 46 6.99 9.50 0.71
N TYR A 47 7.34 10.02 -0.47
CA TYR A 47 8.56 9.59 -1.17
C TYR A 47 9.83 10.14 -0.48
N GLU A 48 9.82 11.42 -0.11
CA GLU A 48 10.97 12.04 0.56
C GLU A 48 11.23 11.39 1.93
N SER A 49 10.20 11.12 2.73
CA SER A 49 10.40 10.46 4.03
C SER A 49 11.00 9.06 3.87
N ALA A 50 10.54 8.30 2.87
CA ALA A 50 11.11 6.99 2.57
C ALA A 50 12.58 7.07 2.13
N ALA A 51 12.91 8.04 1.27
CA ALA A 51 14.27 8.25 0.78
C ALA A 51 15.24 8.61 1.92
N HIS A 52 14.85 9.54 2.80
CA HIS A 52 15.70 9.98 3.91
C HIS A 52 15.90 8.91 4.99
N THR A 53 14.94 8.02 5.16
CA THR A 53 15.02 6.97 6.19
C THR A 53 15.62 5.67 5.67
N GLY A 54 15.61 5.43 4.36
CA GLY A 54 15.93 4.11 3.78
C GLY A 54 14.76 3.13 3.88
N ALA A 55 13.53 3.65 3.86
CA ALA A 55 12.32 2.84 3.97
C ALA A 55 11.95 2.16 2.65
N TRP A 56 11.22 1.06 2.76
CA TRP A 56 10.44 0.52 1.65
C TRP A 56 9.02 1.10 1.69
N ILE A 57 8.45 1.37 0.52
CA ILE A 57 7.03 1.71 0.38
C ILE A 57 6.31 0.50 -0.21
N VAL A 58 5.24 0.05 0.45
CA VAL A 58 4.36 -1.03 -0.03
C VAL A 58 2.96 -0.48 -0.27
N SER A 59 2.37 -0.82 -1.41
CA SER A 59 0.97 -0.47 -1.73
C SER A 59 0.29 -1.59 -2.55
N GLY A 60 -0.94 -1.35 -3.02
CA GLY A 60 -1.68 -2.30 -3.87
C GLY A 60 -1.20 -2.43 -5.32
N GLY A 61 -0.25 -1.60 -5.80
CA GLY A 61 0.39 -1.77 -7.11
C GLY A 61 -0.45 -1.54 -8.37
N LEU A 62 -1.78 -1.43 -8.27
CA LEU A 62 -2.67 -1.21 -9.42
C LEU A 62 -2.74 0.28 -9.81
N ASN A 63 -3.11 0.59 -11.05
CA ASN A 63 -3.15 1.94 -11.62
C ASN A 63 -4.44 2.72 -11.28
N VAL A 64 -4.98 2.50 -10.09
CA VAL A 64 -6.23 3.06 -9.57
C VAL A 64 -6.05 3.52 -8.13
N GLY A 65 -6.99 4.31 -7.61
CA GLY A 65 -7.05 4.64 -6.19
C GLY A 65 -5.78 5.23 -5.58
N VAL A 66 -5.50 4.88 -4.33
CA VAL A 66 -4.33 5.39 -3.58
C VAL A 66 -3.02 4.87 -4.15
N MET A 67 -2.98 3.62 -4.59
CA MET A 67 -1.78 3.01 -5.17
C MET A 67 -1.31 3.74 -6.43
N LYS A 68 -2.21 4.28 -7.25
CA LYS A 68 -1.85 5.20 -8.35
C LYS A 68 -1.13 6.45 -7.85
N GLU A 69 -1.57 7.02 -6.73
CA GLU A 69 -0.96 8.21 -6.14
C GLU A 69 0.42 7.91 -5.56
N VAL A 70 0.62 6.71 -4.98
CA VAL A 70 1.94 6.19 -4.58
C VAL A 70 2.87 6.07 -5.80
N GLY A 71 2.38 5.53 -6.91
CA GLY A 71 3.13 5.46 -8.16
C GLY A 71 3.54 6.85 -8.67
N LYS A 72 2.60 7.82 -8.67
CA LYS A 72 2.90 9.20 -9.03
C LYS A 72 3.95 9.84 -8.13
N ALA A 73 3.95 9.54 -6.83
CA ALA A 73 4.97 10.01 -5.90
C ALA A 73 6.37 9.59 -6.36
N ARG A 74 6.57 8.30 -6.69
CA ARG A 74 7.84 7.83 -7.26
C ARG A 74 8.17 8.55 -8.57
N ARG A 75 7.22 8.63 -9.50
CA ARG A 75 7.43 9.30 -10.79
C ARG A 75 7.88 10.76 -10.63
N GLN A 76 7.32 11.49 -9.67
CA GLN A 76 7.61 12.91 -9.47
C GLN A 76 8.92 13.16 -8.72
N TYR A 77 9.22 12.36 -7.69
CA TYR A 77 10.29 12.68 -6.74
C TYR A 77 11.52 11.77 -6.83
N SER A 78 11.45 10.62 -7.51
CA SER A 78 12.56 9.65 -7.57
C SER A 78 13.87 10.18 -8.13
N SER A 79 13.83 11.03 -9.15
CA SER A 79 15.04 11.55 -9.80
C SER A 79 15.95 12.32 -8.85
N ALA A 80 15.37 13.04 -7.88
CA ALA A 80 16.11 13.79 -6.87
C ALA A 80 16.84 12.89 -5.86
N TYR A 81 16.43 11.62 -5.73
CA TYR A 81 16.97 10.65 -4.77
C TYR A 81 17.54 9.41 -5.47
N SER A 82 17.97 9.55 -6.73
CA SER A 82 18.57 8.47 -7.54
C SER A 82 17.72 7.19 -7.61
N ASP A 83 16.39 7.34 -7.55
CA ASP A 83 15.43 6.23 -7.50
C ASP A 83 15.76 5.17 -6.43
N SER A 84 16.30 5.60 -5.30
CA SER A 84 16.78 4.74 -4.20
C SER A 84 15.66 4.01 -3.47
N VAL A 85 14.43 4.56 -3.43
CA VAL A 85 13.32 4.01 -2.66
C VAL A 85 12.68 2.81 -3.37
N PRO A 86 12.66 1.62 -2.75
CA PRO A 86 11.90 0.49 -3.26
C PRO A 86 10.39 0.74 -3.06
N VAL A 87 9.68 0.91 -4.17
CA VAL A 87 8.21 1.01 -4.19
C VAL A 87 7.64 -0.30 -4.73
N ILE A 88 7.05 -1.09 -3.84
CA ILE A 88 6.63 -2.47 -4.09
C ILE A 88 5.09 -2.53 -4.13
N GLY A 89 4.54 -2.94 -5.27
CA GLY A 89 3.12 -3.21 -5.42
C GLY A 89 2.81 -4.65 -5.03
N ILE A 90 1.79 -4.86 -4.20
CA ILE A 90 1.31 -6.19 -3.80
C ILE A 90 -0.18 -6.27 -4.12
N MET A 91 -0.53 -7.09 -5.11
CA MET A 91 -1.88 -7.26 -5.63
C MET A 91 -2.24 -8.73 -5.80
N ASN A 92 -3.53 -9.03 -5.88
CA ASN A 92 -3.97 -10.35 -6.28
C ASN A 92 -3.78 -10.51 -7.79
N MET A 93 -3.31 -11.67 -8.24
CA MET A 93 -3.14 -11.96 -9.67
C MET A 93 -4.45 -11.78 -10.45
N ASN A 94 -5.59 -12.11 -9.83
CA ASN A 94 -6.92 -12.01 -10.43
C ASN A 94 -7.43 -10.56 -10.59
N GLU A 95 -6.85 -9.59 -9.87
CA GLU A 95 -7.22 -8.17 -10.00
C GLU A 95 -6.54 -7.50 -11.20
N ILE A 96 -5.54 -8.15 -11.80
CA ILE A 96 -4.74 -7.60 -12.89
C ILE A 96 -5.50 -7.74 -14.21
N GLN A 97 -5.58 -6.64 -14.96
CA GLN A 97 -6.14 -6.66 -16.30
C GLN A 97 -5.38 -7.64 -17.21
N GLY A 98 -6.10 -8.61 -17.77
CA GLY A 98 -5.51 -9.65 -18.62
C GLY A 98 -4.73 -10.73 -17.84
N SER A 99 -5.06 -10.95 -16.57
CA SER A 99 -4.40 -11.90 -15.66
C SER A 99 -4.13 -13.28 -16.27
N GLN A 100 -5.09 -13.86 -16.99
CA GLN A 100 -4.91 -15.18 -17.63
C GLN A 100 -3.77 -15.20 -18.65
N GLN A 101 -3.72 -14.20 -19.54
CA GLN A 101 -2.64 -14.08 -20.52
C GLN A 101 -1.31 -13.75 -19.83
N LEU A 102 -1.36 -12.88 -18.82
CA LEU A 102 -0.18 -12.52 -18.04
C LEU A 102 0.43 -13.74 -17.33
N ASP A 103 -0.37 -14.64 -16.75
CA ASP A 103 0.14 -15.88 -16.12
C ASP A 103 0.87 -16.77 -17.12
N ILE A 104 0.33 -16.89 -18.34
CA ILE A 104 0.97 -17.66 -19.41
C ILE A 104 2.29 -16.99 -19.81
N ASP A 105 2.28 -15.68 -20.02
CA ASP A 105 3.44 -14.93 -20.48
C ASP A 105 4.57 -14.94 -19.43
N LEU A 106 4.24 -14.84 -18.13
CA LEU A 106 5.21 -14.85 -17.03
C LEU A 106 6.06 -16.13 -16.98
N ARG A 107 5.52 -17.26 -17.47
CA ARG A 107 6.25 -18.54 -17.55
C ARG A 107 7.40 -18.50 -18.56
N SER A 108 7.43 -17.52 -19.46
CA SER A 108 8.51 -17.35 -20.43
C SER A 108 9.79 -16.76 -19.82
N TYR A 109 9.73 -16.17 -18.63
CA TYR A 109 10.83 -15.43 -17.97
C TYR A 109 11.47 -14.35 -18.84
N LYS A 110 10.71 -13.80 -19.80
CA LYS A 110 11.14 -12.71 -20.69
C LYS A 110 10.47 -11.39 -20.30
N PRO A 111 10.98 -10.24 -20.76
CA PRO A 111 10.26 -8.99 -20.67
C PRO A 111 8.89 -9.11 -21.35
N ILE A 112 7.84 -8.68 -20.65
CA ILE A 112 6.46 -8.70 -21.12
C ILE A 112 5.94 -7.27 -21.12
N GLU A 113 5.36 -6.84 -22.24
CA GLU A 113 4.64 -5.58 -22.29
C GLU A 113 3.23 -5.77 -21.75
N VAL A 114 2.90 -5.00 -20.72
CA VAL A 114 1.57 -5.02 -20.09
C VAL A 114 0.81 -3.76 -20.44
N ASN A 115 -0.51 -3.88 -20.55
CA ASN A 115 -1.37 -2.74 -20.82
C ASN A 115 -1.31 -1.72 -19.67
N ARG A 116 -1.09 -0.46 -20.00
CA ARG A 116 -1.00 0.67 -19.05
C ARG A 116 -2.28 1.51 -19.00
N SER A 117 -3.22 1.28 -19.91
CA SER A 117 -4.45 2.06 -20.02
C SER A 117 -5.33 1.82 -18.80
N LYS A 118 -6.06 2.87 -18.38
CA LYS A 118 -6.98 2.77 -17.24
C LYS A 118 -8.04 1.69 -17.52
N THR A 119 -8.53 1.07 -16.45
CA THR A 119 -9.66 0.13 -16.39
C THR A 119 -10.61 0.33 -17.57
N VAL A 120 -10.61 -0.60 -18.51
CA VAL A 120 -11.57 -0.59 -19.63
C VAL A 120 -12.84 -1.24 -19.09
N GLN A 121 -13.82 -0.43 -18.72
CA GLN A 121 -15.19 -0.94 -18.65
C GLN A 121 -15.64 -1.13 -20.11
N THR A 122 -15.94 -2.36 -20.50
CA THR A 122 -16.58 -2.57 -21.80
C THR A 122 -17.99 -1.98 -21.76
N GLU A 123 -18.57 -1.68 -22.93
CA GLU A 123 -19.98 -1.24 -23.07
C GLU A 123 -20.98 -2.24 -22.43
N LYS A 124 -20.54 -3.46 -22.10
CA LYS A 124 -21.30 -4.52 -21.44
C LYS A 124 -21.11 -4.60 -19.92
N GLY A 125 -20.39 -3.66 -19.30
CA GLY A 125 -20.20 -3.61 -17.85
C GLY A 125 -19.34 -4.73 -17.28
N GLN A 126 -18.57 -5.45 -18.11
CA GLN A 126 -17.59 -6.42 -17.61
C GLN A 126 -16.40 -5.69 -17.00
N ASP A 127 -16.10 -6.01 -15.74
CA ASP A 127 -14.85 -5.59 -15.09
C ASP A 127 -13.69 -6.37 -15.71
N LEU A 128 -12.86 -5.68 -16.51
CA LEU A 128 -11.67 -6.26 -17.12
C LEU A 128 -10.47 -6.26 -16.18
N GLY A 129 -10.65 -5.96 -14.90
CA GLY A 129 -9.58 -5.80 -13.92
C GLY A 129 -8.87 -4.45 -14.09
N ASN A 130 -7.84 -4.24 -13.26
CA ASN A 130 -7.10 -2.99 -13.23
C ASN A 130 -5.71 -3.16 -13.84
N ALA A 131 -5.27 -2.19 -14.64
CA ALA A 131 -3.90 -2.15 -15.12
C ALA A 131 -2.90 -2.06 -13.96
N LEU A 132 -1.71 -2.62 -14.15
CA LEU A 132 -0.57 -2.42 -13.26
C LEU A 132 -0.15 -0.94 -13.26
N ASP A 133 0.19 -0.38 -12.10
CA ASP A 133 0.75 0.97 -12.05
C ASP A 133 2.17 0.97 -12.64
N PRO A 134 2.45 1.77 -13.67
CA PRO A 134 3.73 1.75 -14.36
C PRO A 134 4.87 2.39 -13.55
N ASN A 135 4.57 2.97 -12.39
CA ASN A 135 5.52 3.72 -11.60
C ASN A 135 5.93 3.00 -10.32
N HIS A 136 5.36 1.85 -9.98
CA HIS A 136 5.95 0.97 -8.99
C HIS A 136 7.23 0.34 -9.55
N LYS A 137 8.24 0.18 -8.70
CA LYS A 137 9.54 -0.36 -9.10
C LYS A 137 9.53 -1.88 -9.13
N PHE A 138 8.78 -2.49 -8.21
CA PHE A 138 8.65 -3.93 -8.04
C PHE A 138 7.19 -4.32 -7.88
N MET A 139 6.81 -5.52 -8.33
CA MET A 139 5.44 -6.05 -8.21
C MET A 139 5.47 -7.49 -7.69
N LEU A 140 4.67 -7.77 -6.67
CA LEU A 140 4.38 -9.10 -6.16
C LEU A 140 2.91 -9.41 -6.44
N ALA A 141 2.66 -10.22 -7.47
CA ALA A 141 1.34 -10.78 -7.71
C ALA A 141 1.17 -12.01 -6.80
N VAL A 142 0.12 -12.01 -5.98
CA VAL A 142 -0.20 -13.13 -5.09
C VAL A 142 -1.33 -13.95 -5.70
N ASP A 143 -1.10 -15.25 -5.82
CA ASP A 143 -2.16 -16.20 -6.15
C ASP A 143 -2.96 -16.48 -4.89
N GLY A 144 -4.19 -16.00 -4.87
CA GLY A 144 -5.13 -16.24 -3.79
C GLY A 144 -6.55 -16.16 -4.29
N GLU A 145 -7.40 -17.06 -3.83
CA GLU A 145 -8.84 -16.86 -3.94
C GLU A 145 -9.22 -15.78 -2.93
N ASP A 146 -9.69 -14.62 -3.40
CA ASP A 146 -10.51 -13.77 -2.53
C ASP A 146 -11.78 -14.58 -2.28
N LYS A 147 -11.85 -15.27 -1.14
CA LYS A 147 -12.96 -16.15 -0.76
C LYS A 147 -14.26 -15.38 -0.49
N GLY A 148 -14.49 -14.23 -1.12
CA GLY A 148 -15.76 -13.52 -1.25
C GLY A 148 -16.46 -13.06 0.04
N GLU A 149 -16.00 -13.49 1.22
CA GLU A 149 -16.86 -13.47 2.40
C GLU A 149 -16.64 -12.26 3.31
N LYS A 150 -15.57 -11.47 3.13
CA LYS A 150 -15.28 -10.38 4.09
C LYS A 150 -15.08 -8.98 3.54
N LEU A 151 -14.42 -8.73 2.40
CA LEU A 151 -14.34 -7.42 1.71
C LEU A 151 -13.37 -7.49 0.51
N ASP A 152 -13.54 -6.62 -0.49
CA ASP A 152 -12.63 -6.50 -1.64
C ASP A 152 -11.16 -6.40 -1.20
N SER A 153 -10.27 -7.13 -1.88
CA SER A 153 -8.82 -7.11 -1.68
C SER A 153 -8.35 -7.57 -0.28
N TRP A 154 -9.18 -8.28 0.49
CA TRP A 154 -8.83 -8.75 1.84
C TRP A 154 -7.67 -9.75 1.85
N SER A 155 -7.60 -10.68 0.89
CA SER A 155 -6.48 -11.61 0.78
C SER A 155 -5.14 -10.88 0.61
N THR A 156 -5.11 -9.81 -0.18
CA THR A 156 -3.91 -8.97 -0.35
C THR A 156 -3.55 -8.22 0.93
N PHE A 157 -4.54 -7.81 1.72
CA PHE A 157 -4.30 -7.19 3.02
C PHE A 157 -3.66 -8.17 3.99
N GLU A 158 -4.18 -9.40 4.10
CA GLU A 158 -3.59 -10.45 4.95
C GLU A 158 -2.16 -10.79 4.52
N PHE A 159 -1.89 -10.88 3.22
CA PHE A 159 -0.54 -11.05 2.73
C PHE A 159 0.36 -9.88 3.12
N ARG A 160 -0.06 -8.63 2.92
CA ARG A 160 0.70 -7.43 3.32
C ARG A 160 1.00 -7.41 4.81
N ARG A 161 0.05 -7.86 5.64
CA ARG A 161 0.20 -7.99 7.09
C ARG A 161 1.23 -9.05 7.48
N ALA A 162 1.13 -10.24 6.91
CA ALA A 162 2.11 -11.31 7.11
C ALA A 162 3.51 -10.92 6.60
N PHE A 163 3.57 -10.19 5.48
CA PHE A 163 4.80 -9.63 4.94
C PHE A 163 5.41 -8.61 5.91
N GLY A 164 4.62 -7.64 6.41
CA GLY A 164 5.08 -6.66 7.39
C GLY A 164 5.56 -7.30 8.69
N THR A 165 4.83 -8.29 9.21
CA THR A 165 5.24 -9.07 10.39
C THR A 165 6.59 -9.73 10.19
N TYR A 166 6.81 -10.36 9.03
CA TYR A 166 8.09 -10.98 8.70
C TYR A 166 9.21 -9.94 8.57
N ILE A 167 8.97 -8.82 7.90
CA ILE A 167 9.96 -7.74 7.75
C ILE A 167 10.34 -7.15 9.11
N ASN A 168 9.38 -6.97 10.02
CA ASN A 168 9.68 -6.43 11.35
C ASN A 168 10.63 -7.34 12.13
N ALA A 169 10.46 -8.67 12.02
CA ALA A 169 11.29 -9.65 12.72
C ALA A 169 12.65 -9.88 12.02
N GLU A 170 12.68 -10.01 10.69
CA GLU A 170 13.82 -10.56 9.95
C GLU A 170 14.43 -9.58 8.92
N GLY A 171 13.80 -8.42 8.74
CA GLY A 171 14.11 -7.48 7.65
C GLY A 171 15.42 -6.69 7.84
N GLY A 172 15.82 -6.41 9.08
CA GLY A 172 17.01 -5.61 9.33
C GLY A 172 18.31 -6.39 9.06
N GLY A 173 18.25 -7.72 9.15
CA GLY A 173 19.40 -8.62 9.03
C GLY A 173 20.14 -8.86 10.36
N PRO A 174 21.14 -9.75 10.37
CA PRO A 174 21.84 -10.15 11.59
C PRO A 174 22.47 -8.97 12.32
N GLY A 175 22.20 -8.82 13.63
CA GLY A 175 22.79 -7.78 14.48
C GLY A 175 22.21 -6.36 14.31
N SER A 176 21.18 -6.20 13.47
CA SER A 176 20.47 -4.93 13.30
C SER A 176 19.30 -4.79 14.27
N LYS A 177 18.76 -3.57 14.41
CA LYS A 177 17.47 -3.36 15.07
C LYS A 177 16.34 -3.90 14.18
N ASN A 178 15.31 -4.43 14.83
CA ASN A 178 14.07 -4.82 14.16
C ASN A 178 13.50 -3.67 13.33
N VAL A 179 13.10 -3.99 12.09
CA VAL A 179 12.41 -3.03 11.23
C VAL A 179 11.07 -2.71 11.87
N GLN A 180 10.64 -1.46 11.76
CA GLN A 180 9.31 -1.06 12.20
C GLN A 180 8.40 -0.89 10.99
N THR A 181 7.12 -1.20 11.15
CA THR A 181 6.11 -0.89 10.15
C THR A 181 5.31 0.33 10.61
N VAL A 182 5.05 1.25 9.69
CA VAL A 182 4.07 2.32 9.86
C VAL A 182 3.06 2.22 8.73
N SER A 183 1.78 2.39 9.06
CA SER A 183 0.71 2.46 8.06
C SER A 183 0.38 3.91 7.73
N VAL A 184 0.22 4.23 6.45
CA VAL A 184 -0.29 5.53 6.00
C VAL A 184 -1.67 5.33 5.40
N VAL A 185 -2.65 6.01 5.98
CA VAL A 185 -4.07 5.90 5.60
C VAL A 185 -4.48 7.13 4.81
N PHE A 186 -4.84 6.93 3.54
CA PHE A 186 -5.27 8.01 2.65
C PHE A 186 -6.63 7.67 2.04
N ASN A 187 -7.61 8.55 2.19
CA ASN A 187 -9.00 8.30 1.82
C ASN A 187 -9.52 6.98 2.46
N GLY A 188 -10.26 6.16 1.72
CA GLY A 188 -10.62 4.81 2.12
C GLY A 188 -12.12 4.55 2.11
N LYS A 189 -12.46 3.26 2.01
CA LYS A 189 -13.82 2.71 2.14
C LYS A 189 -13.87 1.81 3.38
N ILE A 190 -15.00 1.15 3.65
CA ILE A 190 -15.17 0.31 4.84
C ILE A 190 -14.06 -0.75 5.04
N GLY A 191 -13.52 -1.33 3.95
CA GLY A 191 -12.36 -2.24 4.03
C GLY A 191 -11.10 -1.59 4.58
N THR A 192 -10.89 -0.30 4.31
CA THR A 192 -9.82 0.50 4.91
C THR A 192 -10.01 0.64 6.42
N LEU A 193 -11.24 0.83 6.91
CA LEU A 193 -11.49 0.94 8.34
C LEU A 193 -11.18 -0.38 9.07
N LEU A 194 -11.58 -1.51 8.49
CA LEU A 194 -11.23 -2.83 9.03
C LEU A 194 -9.72 -3.05 9.02
N ALA A 195 -9.04 -2.70 7.92
CA ALA A 195 -7.58 -2.77 7.84
C ALA A 195 -6.92 -1.95 8.94
N VAL A 196 -7.38 -0.70 9.18
CA VAL A 196 -6.87 0.14 10.27
C VAL A 196 -7.07 -0.50 11.64
N LYS A 197 -8.26 -1.04 11.90
CA LYS A 197 -8.55 -1.77 13.15
C LYS A 197 -7.56 -2.91 13.36
N GLU A 198 -7.34 -3.76 12.36
CA GLU A 198 -6.40 -4.89 12.46
C GLU A 198 -4.95 -4.40 12.65
N MET A 199 -4.51 -3.36 11.94
CA MET A 199 -3.17 -2.78 12.11
C MET A 199 -2.95 -2.24 13.53
N LEU A 200 -3.94 -1.56 14.10
CA LEU A 200 -3.87 -1.07 15.47
C LEU A 200 -3.86 -2.21 16.50
N CYS A 201 -4.62 -3.29 16.28
CA CYS A 201 -4.56 -4.49 17.13
C CYS A 201 -3.15 -5.12 17.14
N GLU A 202 -2.38 -4.97 16.06
CA GLU A 202 -0.99 -5.42 15.95
C GLU A 202 0.02 -4.36 16.39
N SER A 203 -0.43 -3.29 17.04
CA SER A 203 0.40 -2.16 17.49
C SER A 203 1.17 -1.46 16.36
N ILE A 204 0.65 -1.53 15.13
CA ILE A 204 1.22 -0.80 13.99
C ILE A 204 0.69 0.64 14.02
N PRO A 205 1.57 1.66 14.17
CA PRO A 205 1.15 3.05 14.15
C PRO A 205 0.55 3.43 12.80
N CYS A 206 -0.55 4.17 12.83
CA CYS A 206 -1.28 4.61 11.64
C CYS A 206 -1.23 6.14 11.50
N VAL A 207 -0.63 6.64 10.42
CA VAL A 207 -0.63 8.04 10.02
C VAL A 207 -1.87 8.31 9.18
N ILE A 208 -2.80 9.10 9.71
CA ILE A 208 -4.05 9.44 9.03
C ILE A 208 -3.88 10.75 8.25
N VAL A 209 -4.12 10.72 6.93
CA VAL A 209 -4.03 11.91 6.10
C VAL A 209 -5.36 12.66 6.11
N ALA A 210 -5.48 13.61 7.04
CA ALA A 210 -6.63 14.51 7.17
C ALA A 210 -6.97 15.25 5.86
N GLY A 211 -8.26 15.44 5.59
CA GLY A 211 -8.76 16.11 4.39
C GLY A 211 -8.72 15.27 3.12
N SER A 212 -8.25 14.01 3.20
CA SER A 212 -8.23 13.09 2.06
C SER A 212 -9.57 12.41 1.80
N GLY A 213 -10.61 12.65 2.61
CA GLY A 213 -11.95 12.08 2.49
C GLY A 213 -12.10 10.66 3.03
N GLY A 214 -13.28 10.07 2.84
CA GLY A 214 -13.54 8.66 3.17
C GLY A 214 -13.26 8.29 4.63
N VAL A 215 -12.69 7.10 4.83
CA VAL A 215 -12.36 6.59 6.17
C VAL A 215 -11.31 7.43 6.90
N ALA A 216 -10.33 8.00 6.21
CA ALA A 216 -9.32 8.86 6.84
C ALA A 216 -9.97 10.05 7.57
N ASP A 217 -10.92 10.74 6.94
CA ASP A 217 -11.63 11.85 7.57
C ASP A 217 -12.65 11.40 8.63
N LEU A 218 -13.24 10.22 8.47
CA LEU A 218 -14.07 9.62 9.52
C LEU A 218 -13.26 9.37 10.81
N ILE A 219 -12.06 8.80 10.68
CA ILE A 219 -11.16 8.57 11.81
C ILE A 219 -10.74 9.90 12.43
N ARG A 220 -10.36 10.89 11.61
CA ARG A 220 -10.02 12.25 12.07
C ARG A 220 -11.13 12.85 12.92
N LEU A 221 -12.37 12.84 12.43
CA LEU A 221 -13.53 13.37 13.15
C LEU A 221 -13.77 12.62 14.47
N GLY A 222 -13.58 11.30 14.48
CA GLY A 222 -13.66 10.49 15.70
C GLY A 222 -12.60 10.89 16.73
N ILE A 223 -11.35 11.11 16.30
CA ILE A 223 -10.26 11.58 17.16
C ILE A 223 -10.58 12.98 17.70
N GLU A 224 -11.02 13.91 16.86
CA GLU A 224 -11.40 15.27 17.27
C GLU A 224 -12.53 15.26 18.28
N PHE A 225 -13.57 14.46 18.04
CA PHE A 225 -14.68 14.30 18.97
C PHE A 225 -14.22 13.73 20.33
N LEU A 226 -13.35 12.72 20.32
CA LEU A 226 -12.79 12.13 21.54
C LEU A 226 -11.85 13.09 22.27
N VAL A 227 -11.11 13.94 21.56
CA VAL A 227 -10.28 14.97 22.20
C VAL A 227 -11.16 16.06 22.80
N GLU A 228 -12.18 16.53 22.08
CA GLU A 228 -13.12 17.56 22.58
C GLU A 228 -13.96 17.08 23.76
N LYS A 229 -14.39 15.81 23.77
CA LYS A 229 -15.14 15.21 24.88
C LYS A 229 -14.26 14.64 25.99
N GLY A 230 -13.12 14.05 25.65
CA GLY A 230 -12.14 13.52 26.61
C GLY A 230 -11.38 14.63 27.34
N ALA A 231 -11.19 15.79 26.72
CA ALA A 231 -10.78 17.02 27.43
C ALA A 231 -11.85 17.53 28.41
N ARG A 232 -13.07 16.97 28.39
CA ARG A 232 -14.14 17.28 29.34
C ARG A 232 -14.38 16.17 30.36
N ASP A 233 -13.74 15.02 30.24
CA ASP A 233 -14.05 13.86 31.08
C ASP A 233 -12.80 12.99 31.33
N GLU A 234 -12.05 13.31 32.40
CA GLU A 234 -10.92 12.51 32.89
C GLU A 234 -11.34 11.12 33.41
N SER A 235 -12.65 10.83 33.48
CA SER A 235 -13.17 9.56 34.01
C SER A 235 -13.11 8.38 33.03
N VAL A 236 -12.96 8.63 31.72
CA VAL A 236 -13.07 7.60 30.67
C VAL A 236 -11.75 6.87 30.39
N LEU A 237 -10.61 7.41 30.83
CA LEU A 237 -9.29 6.79 30.61
C LEU A 237 -8.95 5.70 31.65
N ASN A 238 -9.77 5.50 32.67
CA ASN A 238 -9.51 4.60 33.80
C ASN A 238 -10.58 3.51 34.01
N SER A 239 -11.44 3.24 33.03
CA SER A 239 -12.49 2.20 33.11
C SER A 239 -12.26 1.05 32.13
#